data_AF-A0A1G7NFX3-F1
#
_entry.id   AF-A0A1G7NFX3-F1
#
_cell.length_a   1.000
_cell.length_b   1.000
_cell.length_c   1.000
_cell.angle_alpha   90.00
_cell.angle_beta   90.00
_cell.angle_gamma   90.00
#
_symmetry.space_group_name_H-M   'P 1'
#
loop_
_entity.id
_entity.type
_entity.pdbx_description
1 polymer ?
#
loop_
_entity_poly.entity_id
_entity_poly.type
_entity_poly.pdbx_seq_one_letter_code
_entity_poly.pdbx_strand_id
1 'polypeptide(L)'
;MTYNEDNRLPYQKTWKNLRDEAADFHEAFTGSSRRTKHLQTALKEAFRDYLLLCYSESVRLELGTEWAPLEGLEGARLIAMEKMRLMPLEARELDNQTLAHVLHRELHGFTLPEQAAEACRFDLSDNGLYPMIQPHLRQGA
;
A
#
# COMPACT_ATOMS: atom_id res chain seq x y z
N MET A 1 16.99 -17.06 -12.83
CA MET A 1 15.58 -16.92 -13.26
C MET A 1 15.26 -15.45 -13.25
N THR A 2 15.10 -14.86 -14.43
CA THR A 2 14.71 -13.45 -14.59
C THR A 2 13.22 -13.34 -14.31
N TYR A 3 12.84 -12.84 -13.13
CA TYR A 3 11.44 -12.48 -12.88
C TYR A 3 11.07 -11.36 -13.86
N ASN A 4 10.20 -11.67 -14.82
CA ASN A 4 9.72 -10.74 -15.82
C ASN A 4 9.06 -9.53 -15.16
N GLU A 5 9.34 -8.35 -15.70
CA GLU A 5 8.63 -7.11 -15.39
C GLU A 5 7.11 -7.24 -15.55
N ASP A 6 6.64 -8.23 -16.33
CA ASP A 6 5.24 -8.57 -16.60
C ASP A 6 4.42 -8.95 -15.36
N ASN A 7 5.06 -9.31 -14.24
CA ASN A 7 4.35 -9.72 -13.03
C ASN A 7 4.32 -8.64 -11.95
N ARG A 8 4.60 -7.38 -12.29
CA ARG A 8 4.50 -6.27 -11.35
C ARG A 8 3.07 -5.76 -11.19
N LEU A 9 2.78 -5.15 -10.05
CA LEU A 9 1.55 -4.44 -9.76
C LEU A 9 1.36 -3.34 -10.81
N PRO A 10 0.16 -3.19 -11.39
CA PRO A 10 -0.16 -2.09 -12.29
C PRO A 10 -0.34 -0.80 -11.47
N TYR A 11 0.75 -0.23 -10.99
CA TYR A 11 0.82 0.81 -9.96
C TYR A 11 -0.16 1.97 -10.16
N GLN A 12 -0.28 2.52 -11.37
CA GLN A 12 -1.21 3.60 -11.68
C GLN A 12 -2.67 3.19 -11.51
N LYS A 13 -3.04 2.00 -12.01
CA LYS A 13 -4.39 1.46 -11.89
C LYS A 13 -4.71 1.14 -10.43
N THR A 14 -3.78 0.50 -9.72
CA THR A 14 -3.93 0.17 -8.31
C THR A 14 -4.12 1.42 -7.46
N TRP A 15 -3.30 2.45 -7.64
CA TRP A 15 -3.45 3.73 -6.93
C TRP A 15 -4.80 4.38 -7.20
N LYS A 16 -5.17 4.49 -8.49
CA LYS A 16 -6.44 5.08 -8.89
C LYS A 16 -7.62 4.37 -8.23
N ASN A 17 -7.65 3.04 -8.29
CA ASN A 17 -8.73 2.25 -7.70
C ASN A 17 -8.86 2.49 -6.19
N LEU A 18 -7.76 2.40 -5.43
CA LEU A 18 -7.79 2.62 -3.98
C LEU A 18 -8.21 4.03 -3.62
N ARG A 19 -7.72 5.02 -4.38
CA ARG A 19 -8.09 6.42 -4.19
C ARG A 19 -9.58 6.63 -4.43
N ASP A 20 -10.11 6.12 -5.53
CA ASP A 20 -11.51 6.29 -5.93
C ASP A 20 -12.41 5.54 -4.93
N GLU A 21 -12.07 4.31 -4.53
CA GLU A 21 -12.78 3.54 -3.49
C GLU A 21 -12.83 4.27 -2.14
N ALA A 22 -11.70 4.81 -1.69
CA ALA A 22 -11.64 5.58 -0.45
C ALA A 22 -12.44 6.87 -0.56
N ALA A 23 -12.37 7.57 -1.70
CA ALA A 23 -13.13 8.79 -1.93
C ALA A 23 -14.64 8.52 -1.90
N ASP A 24 -15.10 7.48 -2.61
CA ASP A 24 -16.51 7.08 -2.65
C ASP A 24 -17.03 6.73 -1.25
N PHE A 25 -16.24 5.99 -0.46
CA PHE A 25 -16.57 5.67 0.93
C PHE A 25 -16.80 6.94 1.74
N HIS A 26 -15.90 7.93 1.68
CA HIS A 26 -16.01 9.16 2.47
C HIS A 26 -17.03 10.18 1.90
N GLU A 27 -17.27 10.21 0.59
CA GLU A 27 -18.31 11.05 -0.02
C GLU A 27 -19.72 10.58 0.36
N ALA A 28 -19.96 9.28 0.47
CA ALA A 28 -21.24 8.71 0.89
C ALA A 28 -21.70 9.21 2.28
N PHE A 29 -20.79 9.70 3.12
CA PHE A 29 -21.08 10.17 4.48
C PHE A 29 -21.11 11.70 4.65
N THR A 30 -20.95 12.51 3.58
CA THR A 30 -20.66 13.96 3.77
C THR A 30 -21.45 14.94 2.89
N GLY A 31 -21.86 16.06 3.49
CA GLY A 31 -22.37 17.26 2.79
C GLY A 31 -21.25 18.24 2.38
N SER A 32 -21.56 19.16 1.48
CA SER A 32 -20.61 19.99 0.70
C SER A 32 -19.53 20.78 1.47
N SER A 33 -19.74 21.12 2.75
CA SER A 33 -18.83 21.99 3.52
C SER A 33 -17.60 21.30 4.14
N ARG A 34 -17.56 19.96 4.23
CA ARG A 34 -16.42 19.22 4.86
C ARG A 34 -15.51 18.49 3.88
N ARG A 35 -15.74 18.67 2.57
CA ARG A 35 -15.17 17.85 1.49
C ARG A 35 -13.65 17.70 1.53
N THR A 36 -12.91 18.78 1.81
CA THR A 36 -11.44 18.77 1.80
C THR A 36 -10.82 17.90 2.91
N LYS A 37 -11.37 17.92 4.13
CA LYS A 37 -10.86 17.07 5.23
C LYS A 37 -11.12 15.59 4.97
N HIS A 38 -12.31 15.28 4.45
CA HIS A 38 -12.67 13.91 4.12
C HIS A 38 -11.85 13.36 2.95
N LEU A 39 -11.59 14.19 1.93
CA LEU A 39 -10.69 13.83 0.84
C LEU A 39 -9.26 13.54 1.34
N GLN A 40 -8.72 14.36 2.25
CA GLN A 40 -7.41 14.09 2.84
C GLN A 40 -7.40 12.79 3.66
N THR A 41 -8.47 12.47 4.39
CA THR A 41 -8.59 11.19 5.11
C THR A 41 -8.64 10.02 4.14
N ALA A 42 -9.47 10.10 3.10
CA ALA A 42 -9.55 9.08 2.05
C ALA A 42 -8.18 8.84 1.39
N LEU A 43 -7.46 9.91 1.04
CA LEU A 43 -6.12 9.80 0.45
C LEU A 43 -5.10 9.16 1.39
N LYS A 44 -5.19 9.42 2.70
CA LYS A 44 -4.33 8.78 3.70
C LYS A 44 -4.59 7.28 3.79
N GLU A 45 -5.85 6.87 3.79
CA GLU A 45 -6.26 5.46 3.82
C GLU A 45 -5.85 4.74 2.52
N ALA A 46 -6.12 5.36 1.37
CA ALA A 46 -5.68 4.84 0.07
C ALA A 46 -4.16 4.69 0.01
N PHE A 47 -3.40 5.67 0.53
CA PHE A 47 -1.95 5.59 0.54
C PHE A 47 -1.42 4.50 1.46
N ARG A 48 -2.02 4.30 2.65
CA ARG A 48 -1.66 3.18 3.55
C ARG A 48 -1.81 1.85 2.83
N ASP A 49 -2.96 1.62 2.20
CA ASP A 49 -3.27 0.34 1.53
C ASP A 49 -2.42 0.15 0.27
N TYR A 50 -2.14 1.23 -0.45
CA TYR A 50 -1.25 1.24 -1.60
C TYR A 50 0.19 0.88 -1.21
N LEU A 51 0.70 1.49 -0.14
CA LEU A 51 2.03 1.22 0.40
C LEU A 51 2.14 -0.23 0.86
N LEU A 52 1.10 -0.75 1.50
CA LEU A 52 1.03 -2.14 1.94
C LEU A 52 1.05 -3.13 0.76
N LEU A 53 0.33 -2.84 -0.33
CA LEU A 53 0.38 -3.67 -1.54
C LEU A 53 1.75 -3.64 -2.22
N CYS A 54 2.36 -2.45 -2.34
CA CYS A 54 3.71 -2.33 -2.90
C CYS A 54 4.75 -3.06 -2.03
N TYR A 55 4.62 -2.98 -0.72
CA TYR A 55 5.46 -3.74 0.20
C TYR A 55 5.26 -5.26 0.05
N SER A 56 4.01 -5.72 0.02
CA SER A 56 3.68 -7.13 -0.18
C SER A 56 4.22 -7.66 -1.50
N GLU A 57 4.16 -6.87 -2.56
CA GLU A 57 4.78 -7.19 -3.83
C GLU A 57 6.30 -7.36 -3.70
N SER A 58 6.98 -6.46 -3.00
CA SER A 58 8.44 -6.57 -2.81
C SER A 58 8.81 -7.89 -2.13
N VAL A 59 8.03 -8.30 -1.12
CA VAL A 59 8.20 -9.59 -0.44
C VAL A 59 7.91 -10.75 -1.39
N ARG A 60 6.85 -10.65 -2.22
CA ARG A 60 6.53 -11.68 -3.22
C ARG A 60 7.64 -11.84 -4.25
N LEU A 61 8.25 -10.74 -4.71
CA LEU A 61 9.37 -10.80 -5.66
C LEU A 61 10.64 -11.40 -5.04
N GLU A 62 10.82 -11.24 -3.72
CA GLU A 62 11.98 -11.77 -2.99
C GLU A 62 11.79 -13.25 -2.58
N LEU A 63 10.63 -13.60 -2.04
CA LEU A 63 10.37 -14.88 -1.39
C LEU A 63 9.37 -15.78 -2.14
N GLY A 64 8.61 -15.21 -3.09
CA GLY A 64 7.57 -15.94 -3.81
C GLY A 64 8.15 -16.99 -4.75
N THR A 65 7.63 -18.20 -4.68
CA THR A 65 8.04 -19.33 -5.53
C THR A 65 6.92 -19.73 -6.48
N GLU A 66 7.26 -20.46 -7.55
CA GLU A 66 6.24 -20.95 -8.50
C GLU A 66 5.23 -21.91 -7.86
N TRP A 67 5.65 -22.69 -6.86
CA TRP A 67 4.80 -23.66 -6.17
C TRP A 67 3.98 -23.05 -5.02
N ALA A 68 4.33 -21.84 -4.56
CA ALA A 68 3.60 -21.09 -3.54
C ALA A 68 3.65 -19.59 -3.86
N PRO A 69 2.85 -19.10 -4.82
CA PRO A 69 2.82 -17.70 -5.19
C PRO A 69 2.21 -16.85 -4.07
N LEU A 70 2.92 -15.80 -3.66
CA LEU A 70 2.49 -14.87 -2.61
C LEU A 70 1.64 -13.72 -3.19
N GLU A 71 0.49 -14.05 -3.78
CA GLU A 71 -0.36 -13.08 -4.48
C GLU A 71 -0.98 -12.02 -3.55
N GLY A 72 -1.22 -10.82 -4.08
CA GLY A 72 -1.86 -9.73 -3.35
C GLY A 72 -1.14 -9.37 -2.05
N LEU A 73 -1.82 -9.56 -0.91
CA LEU A 73 -1.31 -9.25 0.43
C LEU A 73 -0.63 -10.44 1.12
N GLU A 74 -0.50 -11.61 0.49
CA GLU A 74 0.09 -12.79 1.13
C GLU A 74 1.57 -12.57 1.50
N GLY A 75 2.32 -11.76 0.74
CA GLY A 75 3.67 -11.37 1.10
C GLY A 75 3.72 -10.60 2.42
N ALA A 76 2.87 -9.59 2.58
CA ALA A 76 2.75 -8.85 3.83
C ALA A 76 2.27 -9.73 5.01
N ARG A 77 1.29 -10.62 4.76
CA ARG A 77 0.79 -11.57 5.78
C ARG A 77 1.87 -12.55 6.24
N LEU A 78 2.73 -13.01 5.34
CA LEU A 78 3.86 -13.87 5.69
C LEU A 78 4.80 -13.18 6.69
N ILE A 79 5.14 -11.91 6.45
CA ILE A 79 5.97 -11.13 7.38
C ILE A 79 5.23 -10.88 8.71
N ALA A 80 3.93 -10.60 8.66
CA ALA A 80 3.12 -10.42 9.87
C ALA A 80 3.07 -11.71 10.72
N MET A 81 2.93 -12.87 10.09
CA MET A 81 2.99 -14.18 10.76
C MET A 81 4.30 -14.34 11.53
N GLU A 82 5.44 -14.03 10.91
CA GLU A 82 6.74 -14.14 11.56
C GLU A 82 6.85 -13.20 12.78
N LYS A 83 6.43 -11.94 12.62
CA LYS A 83 6.54 -10.93 13.68
C LYS A 83 5.63 -11.20 14.87
N MET A 84 4.39 -11.60 14.60
CA MET A 84 3.35 -11.79 15.62
C MET A 84 3.22 -13.24 16.07
N ARG A 85 4.01 -14.16 15.49
CA ARG A 85 3.92 -15.61 15.70
C ARG A 85 2.51 -16.16 15.42
N LEU A 86 1.89 -15.65 14.37
CA LEU A 86 0.53 -16.04 13.98
C LEU A 86 0.55 -17.33 13.17
N MET A 87 -0.51 -18.10 13.33
CA MET A 87 -0.87 -19.16 12.42
C MET A 87 -1.41 -18.59 11.10
N PRO A 88 -1.32 -19.33 9.98
CA PRO A 88 -1.80 -18.83 8.68
C PRO A 88 -3.25 -18.37 8.66
N LEU A 89 -4.13 -19.02 9.43
CA LEU A 89 -5.55 -18.63 9.50
C LEU A 89 -5.71 -17.27 10.18
N GLU A 90 -5.03 -17.04 11.31
CA GLU A 90 -5.09 -15.78 12.06
C GLU A 90 -4.54 -14.62 11.23
N ALA A 91 -3.48 -14.86 10.45
CA ALA A 91 -2.92 -13.83 9.57
C ALA A 91 -3.85 -13.44 8.41
N ARG A 92 -4.70 -14.36 7.94
CA ARG A 92 -5.71 -14.08 6.90
C ARG A 92 -6.89 -13.27 7.41
N GLU A 93 -7.18 -13.35 8.71
CA GLU A 93 -8.25 -12.58 9.36
C GLU A 93 -7.86 -11.12 9.61
N LEU A 94 -6.57 -10.76 9.48
CA LEU A 94 -6.12 -9.38 9.59
C LEU A 94 -6.64 -8.54 8.41
N ASP A 95 -7.39 -7.48 8.72
CA ASP A 95 -7.73 -6.44 7.76
C ASP A 95 -6.51 -5.57 7.40
N ASN A 96 -6.64 -4.79 6.32
CA ASN A 96 -5.54 -3.97 5.80
C ASN A 96 -5.00 -2.98 6.86
N GLN A 97 -5.90 -2.42 7.69
CA GLN A 97 -5.53 -1.46 8.72
C GLN A 97 -4.68 -2.11 9.81
N THR A 98 -5.12 -3.28 10.30
CA THR A 98 -4.41 -4.05 11.33
C THR A 98 -3.09 -4.57 10.78
N LEU A 99 -3.09 -5.06 9.55
CA LEU A 99 -1.88 -5.53 8.89
C LEU A 99 -0.85 -4.39 8.71
N ALA A 100 -1.29 -3.21 8.28
CA ALA A 100 -0.43 -2.02 8.20
C ALA A 100 0.07 -1.56 9.57
N HIS A 101 -0.71 -1.74 10.64
CA HIS A 101 -0.28 -1.42 12.00
C HIS A 101 0.80 -2.40 12.49
N VAL A 102 0.62 -3.70 12.29
CA VAL A 102 1.61 -4.74 12.63
C VAL A 102 2.93 -4.51 11.87
N LEU A 103 2.82 -4.08 10.62
CA LEU A 103 3.95 -3.83 9.73
C LEU A 103 4.41 -2.36 9.74
N HIS A 104 4.02 -1.57 10.74
CA HIS A 104 4.27 -0.12 10.73
C HIS A 104 5.75 0.22 10.54
N ARG A 105 6.66 -0.54 11.17
CA ARG A 105 8.11 -0.31 11.07
C ARG A 105 8.63 -0.62 9.67
N GLU A 106 8.16 -1.72 9.08
CA GLU A 106 8.51 -2.17 7.74
C GLU A 106 8.04 -1.15 6.71
N LEU A 107 6.77 -0.74 6.80
CA LEU A 107 6.17 0.25 5.92
C LEU A 107 6.87 1.61 6.04
N HIS A 108 7.19 2.06 7.27
CA HIS A 108 7.92 3.31 7.48
C HIS A 108 9.30 3.30 6.81
N GLY A 109 10.01 2.17 6.83
CA GLY A 109 11.34 2.03 6.21
C GLY A 109 11.30 1.67 4.71
N PHE A 110 10.13 1.39 4.16
CA PHE A 110 10.00 0.90 2.80
C PHE A 110 10.18 2.03 1.78
N THR A 111 11.05 1.80 0.79
CA THR A 111 11.21 2.72 -0.35
C THR A 111 10.34 2.23 -1.50
N LEU A 112 9.46 3.10 -2.01
CA LEU A 112 8.62 2.79 -3.14
C LEU A 112 9.45 2.59 -4.42
N PRO A 113 9.09 1.62 -5.27
CA PRO A 113 9.53 1.60 -6.66
C PRO A 113 9.20 2.93 -7.34
N GLU A 114 10.07 3.40 -8.24
CA GLU A 114 9.92 4.72 -8.89
C GLU A 114 8.56 4.88 -9.57
N GLN A 115 8.11 3.88 -10.33
CA GLN A 115 6.80 3.88 -10.98
C GLN A 115 5.63 3.92 -9.98
N ALA A 116 5.80 3.34 -8.78
CA ALA A 116 4.79 3.38 -7.72
C ALA A 116 4.73 4.74 -7.04
N ALA A 117 5.90 5.36 -6.82
CA ALA A 117 5.98 6.72 -6.32
C ALA A 117 5.34 7.72 -7.30
N GLU A 118 5.65 7.62 -8.59
CA GLU A 118 5.06 8.47 -9.64
C GLU A 118 3.54 8.38 -9.69
N ALA A 119 2.98 7.17 -9.53
CA ALA A 119 1.55 6.92 -9.60
C ALA A 119 0.74 7.75 -8.57
N CYS A 120 1.27 7.96 -7.37
CA CYS A 120 0.55 8.62 -6.27
C CYS A 120 1.08 10.02 -5.91
N ARG A 121 2.29 10.39 -6.36
CA ARG A 121 2.97 11.63 -5.96
C ARG A 121 2.17 12.89 -6.24
N PHE A 122 1.58 13.00 -7.43
CA PHE A 122 0.85 14.20 -7.85
C PHE A 122 -0.37 14.43 -6.96
N ASP A 123 -1.23 13.42 -6.83
CA ASP A 123 -2.44 13.48 -6.00
C ASP A 123 -2.13 13.82 -4.54
N LEU A 124 -1.09 13.22 -3.96
CA LEU A 124 -0.68 13.51 -2.58
C LEU A 124 -0.10 14.91 -2.43
N SER A 125 0.66 15.40 -3.40
CA SER A 125 1.24 16.75 -3.36
C SER A 125 0.16 17.82 -3.43
N ASP A 126 -0.77 17.69 -4.39
CA ASP A 126 -1.86 18.65 -4.61
C ASP A 126 -2.81 18.75 -3.42
N ASN A 127 -2.91 17.70 -2.60
CA ASN A 127 -3.74 17.66 -1.41
C ASN A 127 -2.97 17.97 -0.11
N GLY A 128 -1.72 18.44 -0.20
CA GLY A 128 -0.90 18.82 0.95
C GLY A 128 -0.40 17.63 1.80
N LEU A 129 -0.35 16.44 1.20
CA LEU A 129 0.07 15.19 1.83
C LEU A 129 1.48 14.75 1.39
N TYR A 130 2.23 15.62 0.70
CA TYR A 130 3.61 15.35 0.28
C TYR A 130 4.53 14.82 1.41
N PRO A 131 4.45 15.30 2.67
CA PRO A 131 5.28 14.75 3.75
C PRO A 131 5.08 13.25 4.02
N MET A 132 3.96 12.67 3.57
CA MET A 132 3.70 11.23 3.73
C MET A 132 4.44 10.39 2.69
N ILE A 133 4.59 10.87 1.46
CA ILE A 133 5.30 10.13 0.41
C ILE A 133 6.81 10.37 0.48
N GLN A 134 7.24 11.53 0.97
CA GLN A 134 8.65 11.94 1.00
C GLN A 134 9.62 10.88 1.59
N PRO A 135 9.33 10.19 2.72
CA PRO A 135 10.22 9.17 3.28
C PRO A 135 10.38 7.94 2.39
N HIS A 136 9.43 7.69 1.49
CA HIS A 136 9.38 6.52 0.62
C HIS A 136 9.95 6.79 -0.78
N LEU A 137 10.39 8.01 -1.07
CA LEU A 137 11.09 8.33 -2.31
C LEU A 137 12.57 7.94 -2.17
N ARG A 138 13.17 7.40 -3.24
CA ARG A 138 14.63 7.22 -3.29
C ARG A 138 15.31 8.57 -3.06
N GLN A 139 16.04 8.70 -1.96
CA GLN A 139 16.98 9.80 -1.77
C GLN A 139 18.17 9.52 -2.71
N GLY A 140 18.57 10.54 -3.47
CA GLY A 140 19.46 10.40 -4.63
C GLY A 140 20.70 9.52 -4.40
N ALA A 141 21.01 8.71 -5.41
CA ALA A 141 22.29 8.04 -5.59
C ALA A 141 23.43 9.03 -5.86
#